data_AF-A0A5C7JZM6-F1
#
_entry.id   AF-A0A5C7JZM6-F1
#
_cell.length_a   1.000
_cell.length_b   1.000
_cell.length_c   1.000
_cell.angle_alpha   90.00
_cell.angle_beta   90.00
_cell.angle_gamma   90.00
#
_symmetry.space_group_name_H-M   'P 1'
#
loop_
_entity.id
_entity.type
_entity.pdbx_description
1 polymer ?
#
loop_
_entity_poly.entity_id
_entity_poly.type
_entity_poly.pdbx_seq_one_letter_code
_entity_poly.pdbx_strand_id
1 'polypeptide(L)' 'MGSITESLLSRLKSITCDKNKSGFAGIKSAIIWGNTERGTYPLLYIKKPKHLSQEDFDEILSNLEVTLYKNGKGSFN' A
#
# COMPACT_ATOMS: atom_id res chain seq x y z
N MET A 1 -20.19 -16.26 22.95
CA MET A 1 -18.98 -15.42 23.03
C MET A 1 -18.47 -15.17 21.61
N GLY A 2 -18.95 -14.12 20.94
CA GLY A 2 -18.44 -13.74 19.63
C GLY A 2 -17.12 -13.01 19.83
N SER A 3 -16.02 -13.58 19.33
CA SER A 3 -14.74 -12.88 19.22
C SER A 3 -14.97 -11.64 18.36
N ILE A 4 -14.82 -10.45 18.94
CA ILE A 4 -14.72 -9.21 18.18
C ILE A 4 -13.51 -9.43 17.28
N THR A 5 -13.76 -9.62 15.98
CA THR A 5 -12.71 -9.86 15.02
C THR A 5 -11.86 -8.59 15.01
N GLU A 6 -10.70 -8.64 15.67
CA GLU A 6 -9.75 -7.53 15.61
C GLU A 6 -9.49 -7.22 14.13
N SER A 7 -9.74 -5.98 13.74
CA SER A 7 -9.58 -5.53 12.35
C SER A 7 -8.18 -5.89 11.86
N LEU A 8 -8.04 -6.34 10.61
CA LEU A 8 -6.73 -6.55 9.99
C LEU A 8 -5.84 -5.30 10.15
N LEU A 9 -6.45 -4.11 10.06
CA LEU A 9 -5.78 -2.83 10.21
C LEU A 9 -5.21 -2.61 11.62
N SER A 10 -5.85 -3.15 12.68
CA SER A 10 -5.30 -3.03 14.04
C SER A 10 -4.09 -3.93 14.28
N ARG A 11 -3.87 -4.91 13.39
CA ARG A 11 -2.78 -5.89 13.45
C ARG A 11 -1.62 -5.57 12.50
N LEU A 12 -1.72 -4.50 11.71
CA LEU A 12 -0.64 -4.03 10.86
C LEU A 12 0.54 -3.57 11.72
N LYS A 13 1.74 -4.06 11.39
CA LYS A 13 3.00 -3.69 12.05
C LYS A 13 3.81 -2.71 11.22
N SER A 14 3.76 -2.85 9.90
CA SER A 14 4.45 -1.97 8.97
C SER A 14 3.74 -1.96 7.61
N ILE A 15 4.11 -0.96 6.80
CA ILE A 15 3.76 -0.90 5.39
C ILE A 15 5.01 -0.90 4.54
N THR A 16 4.92 -1.56 3.40
CA THR A 16 5.92 -1.50 2.34
C THR A 16 5.26 -1.06 1.04
N CYS A 17 5.93 -0.18 0.29
CA CYS A 17 5.48 0.26 -1.01
C CYS A 17 6.36 -0.39 -2.07
N ASP A 18 5.79 -1.29 -2.87
CA ASP A 18 6.43 -1.84 -4.05
C ASP A 18 6.00 -1.02 -5.26
N LYS A 19 6.92 -0.23 -5.81
CA LYS A 19 6.65 0.63 -6.98
C LYS A 19 6.79 -0.10 -8.33
N ASN A 20 6.87 -1.45 -8.32
CA ASN A 20 7.00 -2.35 -9.48
C ASN A 20 7.77 -1.75 -10.67
N LYS A 21 8.92 -1.14 -10.38
CA LYS A 21 9.74 -0.42 -11.37
C LYS A 21 10.26 -1.34 -12.47
N SER A 22 10.40 -2.62 -12.15
CA SER A 22 10.89 -3.70 -13.01
C SER A 22 9.81 -4.29 -13.94
N GLY A 23 8.54 -3.88 -13.82
CA GLY A 23 7.52 -4.16 -14.83
C GLY A 23 7.20 -5.64 -15.03
N PHE A 24 7.05 -6.42 -13.95
CA PHE A 24 6.55 -7.79 -14.09
C PHE A 24 5.16 -7.73 -14.75
N ALA A 25 5.04 -8.28 -15.97
CA ALA A 25 3.87 -8.25 -16.85
C ALA A 25 3.51 -6.90 -17.54
N GLY A 26 4.45 -5.96 -17.68
CA GLY A 26 4.26 -4.76 -18.52
C GLY A 26 3.27 -3.72 -17.97
N ILE A 27 2.78 -3.91 -16.74
CA ILE A 27 1.89 -2.96 -16.06
C ILE A 27 2.68 -2.27 -14.95
N LYS A 28 3.20 -1.06 -15.23
CA LYS A 28 3.75 -0.20 -14.18
C LYS A 28 2.62 0.15 -13.20
N SER A 29 2.83 -0.20 -11.95
CA SER A 29 1.87 -0.08 -10.86
C SER A 29 2.63 0.07 -9.55
N ALA A 30 1.97 0.58 -8.52
CA ALA A 30 2.48 0.51 -7.17
C ALA A 30 1.51 -0.29 -6.30
N ILE A 31 2.05 -1.15 -5.44
CA ILE A 31 1.28 -1.90 -4.46
C ILE A 31 1.75 -1.49 -3.08
N ILE A 32 0.80 -1.04 -2.27
CA ILE A 32 1.01 -0.80 -0.86
C ILE A 32 0.65 -2.09 -0.14
N TRP A 33 1.63 -2.70 0.50
CA TRP A 33 1.48 -3.93 1.26
C TRP A 33 1.41 -3.64 2.75
N GLY A 34 0.49 -4.32 3.41
CA GLY A 34 0.37 -4.34 4.86
C GLY A 34 1.02 -5.60 5.41
N ASN A 35 1.97 -5.43 6.32
CA ASN A 35 2.67 -6.55 6.94
C ASN A 35 2.14 -6.76 8.36
N THR A 36 1.76 -8.00 8.64
CA THR A 36 1.39 -8.49 9.98
C THR A 36 2.30 -9.64 10.38
N GLU A 37 2.26 -10.05 11.64
CA GLU A 37 2.97 -11.26 12.10
C GLU A 37 2.53 -12.54 11.36
N ARG A 38 1.35 -12.56 10.73
CA ARG A 38 0.79 -13.73 10.04
C ARG A 38 0.98 -13.69 8.53
N GLY A 39 1.57 -12.64 7.99
CA GLY A 39 1.82 -12.51 6.55
C GLY A 39 1.62 -11.09 6.02
N THR A 40 1.80 -10.99 4.71
CA THR A 40 1.75 -9.76 3.92
C THR A 40 0.50 -9.75 3.04
N TYR A 41 -0.24 -8.64 3.05
CA TYR A 41 -1.50 -8.51 2.34
C TYR A 41 -1.53 -7.22 1.52
N PRO A 42 -2.12 -7.21 0.31
CA PRO A 42 -2.24 -5.98 -0.47
C PRO A 42 -3.28 -5.06 0.17
N LEU A 43 -2.92 -3.80 0.41
CA LEU A 43 -3.81 -2.78 0.97
C LEU A 43 -4.34 -1.83 -0.10
N LEU A 44 -3.46 -1.42 -1.03
CA LEU A 44 -3.82 -0.54 -2.14
C LEU A 44 -3.05 -0.92 -3.39
N TYR A 45 -3.76 -1.03 -4.50
CA TYR A 45 -3.19 -1.21 -5.83
C TYR A 45 -3.38 0.07 -6.65
N ILE A 46 -2.28 0.68 -7.06
CA ILE A 46 -2.25 1.90 -7.88
C ILE A 46 -1.90 1.51 -9.30
N LYS A 47 -2.85 1.66 -10.22
CA LYS A 47 -2.69 1.34 -11.64
C LYS A 47 -2.61 2.62 -12.47
N LYS A 48 -1.80 2.60 -13.52
CA LYS A 48 -1.75 3.68 -14.51
C LYS A 48 -3.13 3.90 -15.16
N PRO A 49 -3.69 5.12 -15.11
CA PRO A 49 -4.88 5.47 -15.89
C PRO A 49 -4.62 5.40 -17.40
N LYS A 50 -5.66 5.08 -18.19
CA LYS A 50 -5.52 4.96 -19.65
C LYS A 50 -5.13 6.28 -20.34
N HIS A 51 -5.62 7.41 -19.82
CA HIS A 51 -5.42 8.74 -20.38
C HIS A 51 -4.13 9.44 -19.91
N LEU A 52 -3.39 8.84 -18.96
CA LEU A 52 -2.16 9.40 -18.43
C LEU A 52 -0.95 8.86 -19.22
N SER A 53 0.00 9.72 -19.54
CA SER A 53 1.25 9.30 -20.16
C SER A 53 2.04 8.39 -19.21
N GLN A 54 3.01 7.64 -19.75
CA GLN A 54 3.86 6.80 -18.91
C GLN A 54 4.80 7.64 -18.05
N GLU A 55 5.31 8.75 -18.60
CA GLU A 55 6.24 9.67 -17.95
C GLU A 55 5.58 10.36 -16.75
N ASP A 56 4.38 10.92 -16.93
CA ASP A 56 3.65 11.56 -15.83
C ASP A 56 3.32 10.56 -14.71
N PHE A 57 2.97 9.32 -15.09
CA PHE A 57 2.69 8.28 -14.09
C PHE A 57 3.95 7.88 -13.31
N ASP A 58 5.10 7.81 -13.99
CA ASP A 58 6.38 7.51 -13.35
C ASP A 58 6.81 8.64 -12.40
N GLU A 59 6.55 9.89 -12.75
CA GLU A 59 6.77 11.05 -11.88
C GLU A 59 5.90 10.97 -10.62
N ILE A 60 4.60 10.69 -10.78
CA ILE A 60 3.68 10.50 -9.65
C ILE A 60 4.17 9.37 -8.75
N LEU A 61 4.52 8.21 -9.31
CA LEU A 61 5.00 7.08 -8.51
C LEU A 61 6.33 7.39 -7.81
N SER A 62 7.24 8.12 -8.46
CA SER A 62 8.54 8.48 -7.88
C SER A 62 8.38 9.39 -6.67
N ASN A 63 7.45 10.34 -6.73
CA ASN A 63 7.15 11.28 -5.65
C ASN A 63 6.08 10.78 -4.66
N LEU A 64 5.51 9.58 -4.87
CA LEU A 64 4.50 9.03 -3.98
C LEU A 64 5.07 8.76 -2.58
N GLU A 65 4.50 9.46 -1.60
CA GLU A 65 4.68 9.23 -0.16
C GLU A 65 3.42 8.60 0.43
N VAL A 66 3.59 7.64 1.33
CA VAL A 66 2.49 6.93 1.97
C VAL A 66 2.59 7.09 3.47
N THR A 67 1.59 7.76 4.06
CA THR A 67 1.42 7.85 5.51
C THR A 67 0.19 7.08 5.95
N LEU A 68 0.32 6.26 7.00
CA LEU A 68 -0.82 5.62 7.64
C LEU A 68 -1.26 6.40 8.87
N TYR A 69 -2.56 6.67 8.92
CA TYR A 69 -3.20 7.18 10.12
C TYR A 69 -4.04 6.07 10.74
N LYS A 70 -3.72 5.71 11.98
CA LYS A 70 -4.61 4.89 12.80
C LYS A 70 -5.60 5.83 13.48
N ASN A 71 -6.86 5.81 13.04
CA ASN A 71 -7.91 6.52 13.76
C ASN A 71 -8.19 5.77 15.07
N GLY A 72 -7.53 6.21 16.14
CA GLY A 72 -7.62 5.67 17.50
C GLY A 72 -6.34 5.97 18.29
N LYS A 73 -6.47 6.37 19.56
CA LYS A 73 -5.36 6.73 20.48
C LYS A 73 -4.17 5.75 20.34
N GLY A 74 -3.11 6.16 19.64
CA GLY A 74 -1.95 5.32 19.42
C GLY A 74 -1.11 5.82 18.26
N SER A 75 -0.27 6.82 18.54
CA SER A 75 0.79 7.28 17.65
C SER A 75 1.88 6.20 17.57
N PHE A 76 2.42 5.95 16.37
CA PHE A 76 3.73 5.34 16.21
C PHE A 76 4.71 6.46 15.85
N ASN A 77 5.80 6.56 16.62
CA ASN A 77 6.98 7.37 16.27
C ASN A 77 7.90 6.54 15.38
#